data_AF-A0AAD9U637-F1
#
_entry.id   AF-A0AAD9U637-F1
#
_cell.length_a   1.000
_cell.length_b   1.000
_cell.length_c   1.000
_cell.angle_alpha   90.00
_cell.angle_beta   90.00
_cell.angle_gamma   90.00
#
_symmetry.space_group_name_H-M   'P 1'
#
loop_
_entity.id
_entity.type
_entity.pdbx_description
1 polymer ?
#
loop_
_entity_poly.entity_id
_entity_poly.type
_entity_poly.pdbx_seq_one_letter_code
_entity_poly.pdbx_strand_id
1 'polypeptide(L)'
;MTKKDKSASTSSRQRSGPSYCAELIRYLEAQFDAVEDKEEFNLLLWWKTYTYRYPVLSHLARDVLVIPVPTVFSEQAFSTIGYIIEPRRSCLSPEMVEVLTCLRD
;
A
#
# COMPACT_ATOMS: atom_id res chain seq x y z
N MET A 1 13.76 -10.16 -66.60
CA MET A 1 14.12 -10.96 -65.41
C MET A 1 15.37 -10.33 -64.82
N THR A 2 15.46 -9.84 -63.58
CA THR A 2 14.99 -10.36 -62.29
C THR A 2 14.71 -9.22 -61.30
N LYS A 3 14.04 -9.57 -60.20
CA LYS A 3 13.23 -8.72 -59.34
C LYS A 3 14.02 -7.66 -58.56
N LYS A 4 13.43 -6.47 -58.46
CA LYS A 4 13.77 -5.40 -57.53
C LYS A 4 13.16 -5.74 -56.18
N ASP A 5 13.94 -6.35 -55.29
CA ASP A 5 13.47 -6.61 -53.93
C ASP A 5 13.40 -5.29 -53.16
N LYS A 6 12.16 -4.98 -52.80
CA LYS A 6 11.73 -3.79 -52.08
C LYS A 6 12.25 -3.93 -50.65
N SER A 7 13.31 -3.20 -50.30
CA SER A 7 13.75 -3.05 -48.92
C SER A 7 12.57 -2.48 -48.12
N ALA A 8 11.92 -3.35 -47.35
CA ALA A 8 10.97 -2.94 -46.35
C ALA A 8 11.77 -2.19 -45.28
N SER A 9 11.72 -0.87 -45.35
CA SER A 9 12.04 0.00 -44.22
C SER A 9 11.01 -0.30 -43.14
N THR A 10 11.27 -1.32 -42.33
CA THR A 10 10.57 -1.52 -41.06
C THR A 10 10.99 -0.36 -40.18
N SER A 11 10.26 0.74 -40.29
CA SER A 11 10.31 1.85 -39.36
C SER A 11 10.06 1.26 -37.98
N SER A 12 11.13 0.99 -37.25
CA SER A 12 11.06 0.72 -35.83
C SER A 12 10.53 2.00 -35.21
N ARG A 13 9.21 2.03 -35.02
CA ARG A 13 8.52 3.08 -34.29
C ARG A 13 9.03 2.96 -32.86
N GLN A 14 10.12 3.67 -32.56
CA GLN A 14 10.53 3.94 -31.20
C GLN A 14 9.35 4.69 -30.58
N ARG A 15 8.49 3.93 -29.90
CA ARG A 15 7.53 4.50 -28.97
C ARG A 15 8.40 5.03 -27.84
N SER A 16 8.74 6.31 -27.93
CA SER A 16 9.25 7.09 -26.81
C SER A 16 8.17 7.04 -25.73
N GLY A 17 8.21 5.99 -24.89
CA GLY A 17 7.37 5.88 -23.71
C GLY A 17 7.73 7.02 -22.76
N PRO A 18 6.75 7.58 -22.05
CA PRO A 18 6.97 8.79 -21.27
C PRO A 18 8.01 8.54 -20.18
N SER A 19 8.78 9.58 -19.85
CA SER A 19 9.88 9.61 -18.87
C SER A 19 9.63 8.85 -17.55
N TYR A 20 8.37 8.67 -17.15
CA TYR A 20 7.94 7.93 -15.95
C TYR A 20 8.21 6.43 -16.02
N CYS A 21 8.12 5.82 -17.21
CA CYS A 21 8.44 4.40 -17.36
C CYS A 21 9.95 4.16 -17.27
N ALA A 22 10.78 5.12 -17.65
CA ALA A 22 12.24 4.98 -17.65
C ALA A 22 12.81 4.84 -16.23
N GLU A 23 12.23 5.57 -15.27
CA GLU A 23 12.60 5.44 -13.86
C GLU A 23 12.22 4.05 -13.30
N LEU A 24 10.99 3.60 -13.59
CA LEU A 24 10.50 2.28 -13.22
C LEU A 24 11.33 1.15 -13.83
N ILE A 25 11.62 1.22 -15.13
CA ILE A 25 12.46 0.24 -15.82
C ILE A 25 13.84 0.18 -15.16
N ARG A 26 14.45 1.34 -14.88
CA ARG A 26 15.76 1.40 -14.22
C ARG A 26 15.75 0.81 -12.81
N TYR A 27 14.64 0.95 -12.08
CA TYR A 27 14.47 0.32 -10.77
C TYR A 27 14.31 -1.20 -10.89
N LEU A 28 13.54 -1.68 -11.86
CA LEU A 28 13.32 -3.12 -12.09
C LEU A 28 14.57 -3.84 -12.61
N GLU A 29 15.41 -3.15 -13.38
CA GLU A 29 16.68 -3.66 -13.90
C GLU A 29 17.83 -3.51 -12.87
N ALA A 30 17.62 -2.77 -11.78
CA ALA A 30 18.65 -2.58 -10.77
C ALA A 30 18.87 -3.87 -9.98
N GLN A 31 20.13 -4.23 -9.80
CA GLN A 31 20.53 -5.26 -8.85
C GLN A 31 20.76 -4.58 -7.49
N PHE A 32 20.05 -5.05 -6.48
CA PHE A 32 20.24 -4.65 -5.09
C PHE A 32 20.87 -5.82 -4.35
N ASP A 33 21.95 -5.57 -3.61
CA ASP A 33 22.52 -6.59 -2.74
C ASP A 33 21.46 -7.02 -1.72
N ALA A 34 21.38 -8.33 -1.49
CA ALA A 34 20.48 -8.86 -0.48
C ALA A 34 20.88 -8.25 0.87
N VAL A 35 19.94 -7.60 1.55
CA VAL A 35 20.19 -7.04 2.88
C VAL A 35 20.46 -8.21 3.82
N GLU A 36 21.72 -8.39 4.21
CA GLU A 36 22.19 -9.52 5.03
C GLU A 36 21.55 -9.50 6.42
N ASP A 37 21.20 -8.31 6.93
CA ASP A 37 20.55 -8.10 8.23
C ASP A 37 19.07 -7.69 8.08
N LYS A 38 18.20 -8.70 8.07
CA LYS A 38 16.73 -8.51 7.96
C LYS A 38 16.09 -7.82 9.18
N GLU A 39 16.79 -7.77 10.31
CA GLU A 39 16.23 -7.31 11.59
C GLU A 39 16.12 -5.77 11.67
N GLU A 40 16.93 -5.01 10.90
CA GLU A 40 16.96 -3.53 10.97
C GLU A 40 16.75 -2.80 9.63
N PHE A 41 16.27 -3.50 8.59
CA PHE A 41 16.08 -2.84 7.29
C PHE A 41 14.94 -1.83 7.31
N ASN A 42 15.29 -0.54 7.42
CA ASN A 42 14.34 0.54 7.33
C ASN A 42 14.06 0.90 5.85
N LEU A 43 12.99 0.32 5.31
CA LEU A 43 12.59 0.52 3.91
C LEU A 43 12.28 1.99 3.58
N LEU A 44 11.72 2.77 4.52
CA LEU A 44 11.46 4.20 4.31
C LEU A 44 12.75 5.01 4.23
N LEU A 45 13.74 4.67 5.08
CA LEU A 45 15.07 5.30 5.05
C LEU A 45 15.83 4.91 3.78
N TRP A 46 15.66 3.68 3.31
CA TRP A 46 16.18 3.23 2.03
C TRP A 46 15.61 4.10 0.89
N TRP A 47 14.28 4.21 0.78
CA TRP A 47 13.65 5.07 -0.25
C TRP A 47 14.06 6.54 -0.15
N LYS A 48 14.26 7.06 1.08
CA LYS A 48 14.78 8.42 1.31
C LYS A 48 16.18 8.61 0.70
N THR A 49 17.05 7.62 0.85
CA THR A 49 18.42 7.64 0.30
C THR A 49 18.43 7.63 -1.23
N TYR A 50 17.46 6.97 -1.87
CA TYR A 50 17.38 6.86 -3.33
C TYR A 50 16.48 7.91 -4.01
N THR A 51 16.02 8.94 -3.29
CA THR A 51 15.15 10.01 -3.80
C THR A 51 15.71 10.72 -5.04
N TYR A 52 17.01 10.96 -5.10
CA TYR A 52 17.63 11.60 -6.27
C TYR A 52 17.62 10.70 -7.51
N ARG A 53 17.79 9.39 -7.33
CA ARG A 53 17.84 8.41 -8.43
C ARG A 53 16.44 8.03 -8.91
N TYR A 54 15.49 7.99 -7.99
CA TYR A 54 14.11 7.59 -8.20
C TYR A 54 13.13 8.61 -7.59
N PRO A 55 13.03 9.84 -8.15
CA PRO A 55 12.20 10.90 -7.57
C PRO A 55 10.71 10.60 -7.57
N VAL A 56 10.18 9.93 -8.61
CA VAL A 56 8.75 9.60 -8.71
C VAL A 56 8.43 8.37 -7.87
N LEU A 57 9.25 7.32 -7.94
CA LEU A 57 9.04 6.09 -7.18
C LEU A 57 9.26 6.29 -5.68
N SER A 58 10.19 7.15 -5.26
CA SER A 58 10.38 7.43 -3.83
C SER A 58 9.19 8.16 -3.21
N HIS A 59 8.53 9.05 -3.95
CA HIS A 59 7.27 9.67 -3.52
C HIS A 59 6.15 8.64 -3.46
N LEU A 60 5.98 7.82 -4.51
CA LEU A 60 4.98 6.75 -4.54
C LEU A 60 5.20 5.76 -3.38
N ALA A 61 6.44 5.32 -3.17
CA ALA A 61 6.79 4.41 -2.10
C ALA A 61 6.52 5.02 -0.74
N ARG A 62 6.79 6.31 -0.53
CA ARG A 62 6.41 6.99 0.70
C ARG A 62 4.89 6.98 0.89
N ASP A 63 4.10 7.33 -0.12
CA ASP A 63 2.64 7.37 0.00
C ASP A 63 2.04 5.98 0.28
N VAL A 64 2.60 4.93 -0.32
CA VAL A 64 2.16 3.54 -0.13
C VAL A 64 2.62 2.96 1.21
N LEU A 65 3.86 3.21 1.62
CA LEU A 65 4.47 2.62 2.81
C LEU A 65 4.18 3.40 4.10
N VAL A 66 3.84 4.69 4.00
CA VAL A 66 3.46 5.52 5.16
C VAL A 66 2.07 5.14 5.68
N ILE A 67 1.21 4.57 4.84
CA ILE A 67 -0.03 3.95 5.29
C ILE A 67 0.37 2.62 5.92
N PRO A 68 0.32 2.48 7.27
CA PRO A 68 0.41 1.16 7.84
C PRO A 68 -0.80 0.40 7.29
N VAL A 69 -0.59 -0.77 6.68
CA VAL A 69 -1.70 -1.65 6.30
C VAL A 69 -2.62 -1.75 7.53
N PRO A 70 -3.90 -1.35 7.44
CA PRO A 70 -4.79 -1.33 8.59
C PRO A 70 -5.30 -2.74 8.88
N THR A 71 -4.40 -3.68 9.15
CA THR A 71 -4.72 -4.99 9.72
C THR A 71 -4.73 -4.91 11.24
N VAL A 72 -3.82 -4.14 11.82
CA VAL A 72 -3.76 -3.92 13.28
C VAL A 72 -4.83 -2.91 13.75
N PHE A 73 -5.21 -1.99 12.87
CA PHE A 73 -6.21 -0.96 13.19
C PHE A 73 -7.65 -1.48 13.13
N SER A 74 -7.95 -2.54 12.38
CA SER A 74 -9.30 -3.13 12.39
C SER A 74 -9.59 -3.87 13.69
N GLU A 75 -8.64 -4.65 14.22
CA GLU A 75 -8.78 -5.32 15.52
C GLU A 75 -8.83 -4.33 16.67
N GLN A 76 -8.00 -3.28 16.63
CA GLN A 76 -7.99 -2.25 17.69
C GLN A 76 -9.23 -1.34 17.62
N ALA A 77 -9.69 -0.95 16.42
CA ALA A 77 -10.94 -0.20 16.26
C ALA A 77 -12.15 -1.05 16.66
N PHE A 78 -12.17 -2.34 16.31
CA PHE A 78 -13.24 -3.26 16.71
C PHE A 78 -13.23 -3.51 18.22
N SER A 79 -12.06 -3.67 18.84
CA SER A 79 -11.91 -3.81 20.29
C SER A 79 -12.38 -2.55 21.04
N THR A 80 -12.04 -1.37 20.52
CA THR A 80 -12.47 -0.08 21.10
C THR A 80 -13.98 0.11 20.98
N ILE A 81 -14.57 -0.26 19.83
CA ILE A 81 -16.02 -0.19 19.63
C ILE A 81 -16.76 -1.21 20.53
N GLY A 82 -16.20 -2.40 20.75
CA GLY A 82 -16.72 -3.38 21.70
C GLY A 82 -16.80 -2.83 23.13
N TYR A 83 -15.73 -2.18 23.61
CA TYR A 83 -15.71 -1.53 24.93
C TYR A 83 -16.60 -0.29 25.02
N ILE A 84 -16.98 0.37 23.93
CA ILE A 84 -17.91 1.51 23.98
C ILE A 84 -19.37 1.03 23.97
N ILE A 85 -19.65 -0.13 23.38
CA ILE A 85 -20.99 -0.72 23.33
C ILE A 85 -21.34 -1.46 24.62
N GLU A 86 -20.38 -2.16 25.25
CA GLU A 86 -20.59 -2.92 26.50
C GLU A 86 -21.10 -2.05 27.68
N PRO A 87 -20.51 -0.88 28.02
CA PRO A 87 -20.91 -0.06 29.16
C PRO A 87 -22.31 0.50 29.02
N ARG A 88 -22.77 0.76 27.78
CA ARG A 88 -24.15 1.19 27.53
C ARG A 88 -25.18 0.11 27.87
N ARG A 89 -24.81 -1.17 27.89
CA ARG A 89 -25.65 -2.27 28.38
C ARG A 89 -25.43 -2.59 29.86
N SER A 90 -24.23 -2.33 30.39
CA SER A 90 -23.91 -2.55 31.81
C SER A 90 -24.46 -1.48 32.76
N CYS A 91 -24.88 -0.31 32.25
CA CYS A 91 -25.45 0.77 33.08
C CYS A 91 -26.94 0.62 33.38
N LEU A 92 -27.61 -0.43 32.90
CA LEU A 92 -28.96 -0.74 33.36
C LEU A 92 -28.84 -1.45 34.71
N SER A 93 -29.26 -0.73 35.77
CA SER A 93 -29.48 -1.34 37.09
C SER A 93 -30.28 -2.64 36.91
N PRO A 94 -29.93 -3.73 37.61
CA PRO A 94 -30.70 -4.98 37.56
C PRO A 94 -32.19 -4.76 37.84
N GLU A 95 -32.53 -3.77 38.67
CA GLU A 95 -33.90 -3.31 38.92
C GLU A 95 -34.58 -2.75 37.65
N MET A 96 -33.84 -1.97 36.85
CA MET A 96 -34.35 -1.42 35.59
C MET A 96 -34.56 -2.53 34.54
N VAL A 97 -33.72 -3.57 34.54
CA VAL A 97 -33.87 -4.73 33.64
C VAL A 97 -35.11 -5.55 34.01
N GLU A 98 -35.38 -5.73 35.30
CA GLU A 98 -36.58 -6.41 35.81
C GLU A 98 -37.85 -5.63 35.45
N VAL A 99 -37.88 -4.32 35.70
CA VAL A 99 -39.02 -3.46 35.36
C VAL A 99 -39.27 -3.44 33.84
N LEU A 100 -38.23 -3.34 33.01
CA LEU A 100 -38.39 -3.39 31.55
C LEU A 100 -38.87 -4.75 31.04
N THR A 101 -38.58 -5.83 31.76
CA THR A 101 -39.08 -7.18 31.45
C THR A 101 -40.55 -7.31 31.83
N CYS A 102 -40.97 -6.77 32.97
CA CYS A 102 -42.37 -6.73 33.41
C CYS A 102 -43.26 -5.81 32.56
N LEU A 103 -42.70 -4.80 31.90
CA LEU A 103 -43.41 -3.90 30.99
C LEU A 103 -43.52 -4.43 29.56
N ARG A 104 -42.83 -5.53 29.25
CA ARG A 104 -43.03 -6.29 28.01
C ARG A 104 -43.99 -7.44 28.28
N ASP A 105 -45.26 -7.10 28.49
CA ASP A 105 -46.40 -7.99 28.31
C ASP A 105 -47.59 -7.19 27.78
#